data_AF-G2T0P7-F1
#
_entry.id   AF-G2T0P7-F1
#
_cell.length_a   1.000
_cell.length_b   1.000
_cell.length_c   1.000
_cell.angle_alpha   90.00
_cell.angle_beta   90.00
_cell.angle_gamma   90.00
#
_symmetry.space_group_name_H-M   'P 1'
#
loop_
_entity.id
_entity.type
_entity.pdbx_description
1 polymer ?
#
loop_
_entity_poly.entity_id
_entity_poly.type
_entity_poly.pdbx_seq_one_letter_code
_entity_poly.pdbx_strand_id
1 'polypeptide(L)'
;MQTFGWLEMPLFLIRISIYIPSKSRGVIFLSYLLIYPGRLPLEASASSLEIGLKMTDGFYIIKGRNVRSGEGAREMLFDRAAKGKKSKELKGELKDLKKSLLNAGGEKAYVNEALRDYQAALEQGDTLREQYEEARRHLAQSRAAIERLLECMKESPVSEVKKSLDELMGDLDQVYHDCSIRDDDLDFQSTIQSLKQMVAEYEEHAAKAQTEAGSKLAAIMLRSELENVAAVLKDATGWEEPDFFALAYYLGHENRGSLREMENAQRNSYLVDYCGERFWNRFLELCRRAEAEQMVRFMTRKYIYNTEESPSNS
;
A
#
# COMPACT_ATOMS: atom_id res chain seq x y z
N MET A 1 43.02 -1.58 -31.30
CA MET A 1 41.56 -1.33 -31.29
C MET A 1 40.93 -2.50 -30.54
N GLN A 2 40.82 -2.39 -29.22
CA GLN A 2 40.17 -3.41 -28.37
C GLN A 2 38.78 -2.88 -28.01
N THR A 3 37.74 -3.59 -28.44
CA THR A 3 36.35 -3.30 -28.08
C THR A 3 36.08 -3.87 -26.69
N PHE A 4 35.92 -3.01 -25.70
CA PHE A 4 35.45 -3.39 -24.37
C PHE A 4 33.93 -3.67 -24.45
N GLY A 5 33.53 -4.91 -24.23
CA GLY A 5 32.13 -5.30 -24.12
C GLY A 5 31.55 -4.87 -22.77
N TRP A 6 30.36 -4.28 -22.78
CA TRP A 6 29.58 -3.99 -21.58
C TRP A 6 28.49 -5.05 -21.45
N LEU A 7 28.32 -5.63 -20.26
CA LEU A 7 27.15 -6.46 -19.96
C LEU A 7 26.03 -5.53 -19.44
N GLU A 8 24.91 -5.44 -20.16
CA GLU A 8 23.72 -4.80 -19.63
C GLU A 8 22.95 -5.80 -18.76
N MET A 9 22.90 -5.54 -17.46
CA MET A 9 21.95 -6.15 -16.54
C MET A 9 21.26 -5.05 -15.75
N PRO A 10 19.94 -5.09 -15.57
CA PRO A 10 19.18 -3.95 -15.06
C PRO A 10 19.40 -3.67 -13.56
N LEU A 11 19.93 -4.62 -12.78
CA LEU A 11 20.05 -4.48 -11.32
C LEU A 11 21.27 -5.22 -10.77
N PHE A 12 22.15 -4.51 -10.05
CA PHE A 12 23.22 -5.12 -9.24
C PHE A 12 22.77 -5.22 -7.78
N LEU A 13 22.99 -6.39 -7.17
CA LEU A 13 22.82 -6.62 -5.74
C LEU A 13 24.19 -6.56 -5.06
N ILE A 14 24.47 -5.44 -4.38
CA ILE A 14 25.72 -5.26 -3.64
C ILE A 14 25.44 -5.47 -2.15
N ARG A 15 26.11 -6.46 -1.56
CA ARG A 15 26.05 -6.71 -0.12
C ARG A 15 27.20 -5.99 0.58
N ILE A 16 26.89 -4.95 1.35
CA ILE A 16 27.89 -4.24 2.16
C ILE A 16 27.75 -4.70 3.61
N SER A 17 28.83 -5.20 4.19
CA SER A 17 28.88 -5.61 5.59
C SER A 17 29.80 -4.67 6.36
N ILE A 18 29.25 -3.95 7.34
CA ILE A 18 29.98 -3.00 8.17
C ILE A 18 30.10 -3.57 9.58
N TYR A 19 31.33 -3.55 10.10
CA TYR A 19 31.66 -3.97 11.46
C TYR A 19 31.92 -2.73 12.31
N ILE A 20 31.06 -2.47 13.29
CA ILE A 20 31.25 -1.36 14.24
C ILE A 20 31.55 -1.94 15.62
N PRO A 21 32.78 -1.79 16.14
CA PRO A 21 33.10 -2.21 17.50
C PRO A 21 32.48 -1.25 18.52
N SER A 22 31.62 -1.77 19.41
CA SER A 22 31.02 -1.00 20.50
C SER A 22 31.59 -1.41 21.85
N LYS A 23 32.05 -0.41 22.64
CA LYS A 23 32.69 -0.63 23.96
C LYS A 23 31.79 -1.25 25.03
N SER A 24 30.46 -1.30 24.83
CA SER A 24 29.52 -1.81 25.83
C SER A 24 28.71 -3.04 25.40
N ARG A 25 28.76 -3.46 24.14
CA ARG A 25 27.90 -4.55 23.60
C ARG A 25 28.55 -5.48 22.58
N GLY A 26 29.88 -5.46 22.43
CA GLY A 26 30.57 -6.26 21.42
C GLY A 26 30.42 -5.70 19.99
N VAL A 27 30.85 -6.47 18.99
CA VAL A 27 30.86 -6.06 17.57
C VAL A 27 29.45 -6.10 17.00
N ILE A 28 28.97 -4.98 16.50
CA ILE A 28 27.67 -4.88 15.81
C ILE A 28 27.90 -5.21 14.34
N PHE A 29 27.23 -6.26 13.86
CA PHE A 29 27.23 -6.65 12.46
C PHE A 29 26.02 -6.05 11.75
N LEU A 30 26.24 -5.21 10.75
CA LEU A 30 25.19 -4.65 9.90
C LEU A 30 25.47 -5.05 8.46
N SER A 31 24.55 -5.82 7.87
CA SER A 31 24.61 -6.16 6.44
C SER A 31 23.47 -5.48 5.70
N TYR A 32 23.80 -4.72 4.66
CA TYR A 32 22.86 -4.03 3.80
C TYR A 32 22.92 -4.62 2.39
N LEU A 33 21.75 -4.71 1.76
CA LEU A 33 21.61 -5.00 0.33
C LEU A 33 21.27 -3.68 -0.37
N LEU A 34 22.15 -3.24 -1.26
CA LEU A 34 21.91 -2.09 -2.13
C LEU A 34 21.60 -2.58 -3.54
N ILE A 35 20.52 -2.04 -4.11
CA ILE A 35 20.13 -2.25 -5.49
C ILE A 35 20.58 -1.01 -6.26
N TYR A 36 21.53 -1.18 -7.19
CA TYR A 36 22.08 -0.08 -7.99
C TYR A 36 21.82 -0.30 -9.49
N PRO A 37 21.22 0.66 -10.21
CA PRO A 37 21.18 0.65 -11.67
C PRO A 37 22.43 1.34 -12.25
N GLY A 38 23.26 0.62 -13.02
CA GLY A 38 24.45 1.19 -13.67
C GLY A 38 25.35 0.14 -14.33
N ARG A 39 26.30 0.56 -15.18
CA ARG A 39 27.24 -0.34 -15.88
C ARG A 39 28.54 -0.52 -15.07
N LEU A 40 28.99 -1.77 -14.89
CA LEU A 40 30.29 -2.10 -14.28
C LEU A 40 31.26 -2.65 -15.35
N PRO A 41 32.52 -2.19 -15.40
CA PRO A 41 33.54 -2.77 -16.27
C PRO A 41 33.94 -4.17 -15.77
N LEU A 42 34.25 -5.07 -16.72
CA LEU A 42 34.40 -6.52 -16.53
C LEU A 42 35.66 -6.98 -15.77
N GLU A 43 36.47 -6.06 -15.24
CA GLU A 43 37.66 -6.38 -14.44
C GLU A 43 37.59 -5.75 -13.04
N ALA A 44 36.90 -6.43 -12.14
CA ALA A 44 37.08 -6.25 -10.70
C ALA A 44 36.80 -7.59 -9.99
N SER A 45 37.59 -8.60 -10.32
CA SER A 45 37.77 -9.74 -9.43
C SER A 45 38.57 -9.29 -8.21
N ALA A 46 38.00 -9.53 -7.03
CA ALA A 46 38.69 -9.56 -5.74
C ALA A 46 39.54 -8.34 -5.37
N SER A 47 38.93 -7.24 -4.92
CA SER A 47 39.50 -6.39 -3.86
C SER A 47 38.45 -5.40 -3.34
N SER A 48 38.49 -5.14 -2.04
CA SER A 48 37.63 -4.22 -1.29
C SER A 48 37.58 -2.82 -1.93
N LEU A 49 36.40 -2.45 -2.43
CA LEU A 49 36.13 -1.14 -2.99
C LEU A 49 35.65 -0.21 -1.86
N GLU A 50 36.53 0.67 -1.37
CA GLU A 50 36.14 1.79 -0.50
C GLU A 50 35.53 2.90 -1.36
N ILE A 51 34.20 2.95 -1.44
CA ILE A 51 33.48 4.08 -2.03
C ILE A 51 33.16 5.08 -0.92
N GLY A 52 33.85 6.22 -0.92
CA GLY A 52 33.49 7.39 -0.11
C GLY A 52 32.30 8.13 -0.73
N LEU A 53 31.09 7.88 -0.24
CA LEU A 53 29.89 8.63 -0.61
C LEU A 53 29.75 9.89 0.27
N LYS A 54 29.90 11.07 -0.36
CA LYS A 54 29.44 12.35 0.19
C LYS A 54 27.91 12.28 0.31
N MET A 55 27.40 12.49 1.53
CA MET A 55 25.97 12.43 1.82
C MET A 55 25.29 13.75 1.49
N THR A 56 24.27 13.69 0.62
CA THR A 56 23.21 14.69 0.50
C THR A 56 21.88 13.95 0.37
N ASP A 57 21.08 14.10 1.44
CA ASP A 57 19.63 13.97 1.60
C ASP A 57 18.86 12.77 0.98
N GLY A 58 18.30 11.96 1.89
CA GLY A 58 17.07 11.17 1.67
C GLY A 58 17.24 9.71 1.26
N PHE A 59 17.32 8.79 2.24
CA PHE A 59 17.12 7.35 1.99
C PHE A 59 15.99 6.79 2.86
N TYR A 60 15.10 6.01 2.24
CA TYR A 60 14.12 5.15 2.92
C TYR A 60 14.81 3.85 3.38
N ILE A 61 14.68 3.52 4.67
CA ILE A 61 15.20 2.28 5.25
C ILE A 61 14.11 1.20 5.19
N ILE A 62 14.29 0.18 4.35
CA ILE A 62 13.50 -1.05 4.45
C ILE A 62 14.05 -1.87 5.61
N LYS A 63 13.43 -1.78 6.79
CA LYS A 63 13.71 -2.70 7.90
C LYS A 63 12.87 -3.97 7.72
N GLY A 64 13.49 -5.05 7.28
CA GLY A 64 13.01 -6.38 7.63
C GLY A 64 13.29 -6.62 9.12
N ARG A 65 12.26 -6.65 9.97
CA ARG A 65 12.40 -7.11 11.36
C ARG A 65 11.21 -7.94 11.81
N ASN A 66 11.56 -9.11 12.35
CA ASN A 66 10.76 -9.86 13.32
C ASN A 66 10.39 -8.92 14.48
N VAL A 67 9.09 -8.70 14.67
CA VAL A 67 8.54 -7.76 15.64
C VAL A 67 8.73 -8.32 17.06
N ARG A 68 9.49 -7.61 17.90
CA ARG A 68 9.47 -7.80 19.37
C ARG A 68 8.38 -6.91 19.97
N SER A 69 7.69 -7.40 21.00
CA SER A 69 6.45 -6.88 21.60
C SER A 69 6.49 -5.46 22.23
N GLY A 70 7.49 -4.62 21.91
CA GLY A 70 7.59 -3.23 22.37
C GLY A 70 7.83 -2.18 21.28
N GLU A 71 8.06 -2.57 20.01
CA GLU A 71 8.24 -1.62 18.90
C GLU A 71 6.91 -1.03 18.42
N GLY A 72 5.83 -1.83 18.34
CA GLY A 72 4.50 -1.35 17.93
C GLY A 72 3.91 -0.26 18.85
N ALA A 73 4.18 -0.32 20.17
CA ALA A 73 3.75 0.73 21.10
C ALA A 73 4.46 2.07 20.87
N ARG A 74 5.71 2.04 20.40
CA ARG A 74 6.47 3.25 20.05
C ARG A 74 6.05 3.80 18.69
N GLU A 75 5.86 2.93 17.71
CA GLU A 75 5.38 3.27 16.37
C GLU A 75 4.00 3.95 16.43
N MET A 76 3.04 3.36 17.16
CA MET A 76 1.72 3.96 17.41
C MET A 76 1.77 5.35 18.09
N LEU A 77 2.77 5.60 18.95
CA LEU A 77 2.95 6.91 19.58
C LEU A 77 3.50 7.96 18.61
N PHE A 78 4.42 7.58 17.72
CA PHE A 78 4.94 8.45 16.68
C PHE A 78 3.86 8.78 15.63
N ASP A 79 3.08 7.79 15.21
CA ASP A 79 1.98 7.99 14.27
C ASP A 79 0.91 8.93 14.83
N ARG A 80 0.58 8.77 16.12
CA ARG A 80 -0.37 9.67 16.80
C ARG A 80 0.15 11.10 16.90
N ALA A 81 1.44 11.30 17.15
CA ALA A 81 2.06 12.61 17.21
C ALA A 81 2.11 13.28 15.81
N ALA A 82 2.44 12.51 14.77
CA ALA A 82 2.44 12.96 13.38
C ALA A 82 1.04 13.35 12.90
N LYS A 83 0.02 12.48 13.12
CA LYS A 83 -1.39 12.79 12.82
C LYS A 83 -1.88 14.02 13.58
N GLY A 84 -1.46 14.18 14.85
CA GLY A 84 -1.76 15.36 15.65
C GLY A 84 -1.15 16.67 15.11
N LYS A 85 0.06 16.61 14.54
CA LYS A 85 0.70 17.74 13.86
C LYS A 85 -0.03 18.09 12.56
N LYS A 86 -0.28 17.08 11.71
CA LYS A 86 -0.99 17.20 10.42
C LYS A 86 -2.37 17.84 10.60
N SER A 87 -3.15 17.40 11.59
CA SER A 87 -4.47 17.99 11.89
C SER A 87 -4.41 19.46 12.36
N LYS A 88 -3.35 19.87 13.07
CA LYS A 88 -3.17 21.29 13.48
C LYS A 88 -2.82 22.18 12.30
N GLU A 89 -1.94 21.71 11.41
CA GLU A 89 -1.58 22.42 10.17
C GLU A 89 -2.81 22.59 9.28
N LEU A 90 -3.59 21.52 9.07
CA LEU A 90 -4.83 21.56 8.29
C LEU A 90 -5.78 22.64 8.82
N LYS A 91 -5.99 22.70 10.15
CA LYS A 91 -6.83 23.73 10.77
C LYS A 91 -6.30 25.15 10.58
N GLY A 92 -4.98 25.34 10.46
CA GLY A 92 -4.37 26.62 10.14
C GLY A 92 -4.65 27.02 8.70
N GLU A 93 -4.31 26.16 7.76
CA GLU A 93 -4.49 26.40 6.32
C GLU A 93 -5.97 26.60 5.94
N LEU A 94 -6.90 25.87 6.57
CA LEU A 94 -8.35 26.07 6.39
C LEU A 94 -8.83 27.44 6.90
N LYS A 95 -8.22 27.99 7.96
CA LYS A 95 -8.56 29.34 8.44
C LYS A 95 -8.12 30.40 7.45
N ASP A 96 -6.97 30.22 6.81
CA ASP A 96 -6.48 31.15 5.82
C ASP A 96 -7.28 31.03 4.52
N LEU A 97 -7.60 29.81 4.08
CA LEU A 97 -8.52 29.57 2.96
C LEU A 97 -9.85 30.26 3.19
N LYS A 98 -10.44 30.10 4.39
CA LYS A 98 -11.69 30.74 4.76
C LYS A 98 -11.65 32.26 4.60
N LYS A 99 -10.57 32.91 5.05
CA LYS A 99 -10.42 34.36 4.90
C LYS A 99 -10.40 34.75 3.42
N SER A 100 -9.61 34.05 2.59
CA SER A 100 -9.52 34.31 1.16
C SER A 100 -10.88 34.15 0.46
N LEU A 101 -11.61 33.07 0.75
CA LEU A 101 -12.92 32.82 0.14
C LEU A 101 -13.97 33.88 0.54
N LEU A 102 -13.97 34.32 1.80
CA LEU A 102 -14.88 35.38 2.26
C LEU A 102 -14.52 36.75 1.64
N ASN A 103 -13.23 37.07 1.55
CA ASN A 103 -12.76 38.31 0.95
C ASN A 103 -13.07 38.38 -0.55
N ALA A 104 -13.11 37.23 -1.23
CA ALA A 104 -13.51 37.12 -2.63
C ALA A 104 -15.02 37.24 -2.87
N GLY A 105 -15.80 37.54 -1.83
CA GLY A 105 -17.26 37.66 -1.90
C GLY A 105 -18.00 36.32 -1.82
N GLY A 106 -17.39 35.29 -1.23
CA GLY A 106 -18.05 34.03 -0.92
C GLY A 106 -19.12 34.20 0.15
N GLU A 107 -20.29 33.58 -0.06
CA GLU A 107 -21.37 33.61 0.92
C GLU A 107 -20.96 32.87 2.20
N LYS A 108 -21.10 33.54 3.36
CA LYS A 108 -20.62 33.01 4.64
C LYS A 108 -21.18 31.64 4.99
N ALA A 109 -22.45 31.37 4.71
CA ALA A 109 -23.07 30.07 4.97
C ALA A 109 -22.41 28.97 4.14
N TYR A 110 -22.39 29.16 2.82
CA TYR A 110 -21.75 28.24 1.87
C TYR A 110 -20.27 28.00 2.18
N VAL A 111 -19.48 29.05 2.44
CA VAL A 111 -18.04 28.90 2.75
C VAL A 111 -17.82 28.05 4.00
N ASN A 112 -18.65 28.19 5.04
CA ASN A 112 -18.50 27.40 6.25
C ASN A 112 -18.87 25.93 6.04
N GLU A 113 -19.89 25.66 5.24
CA GLU A 113 -20.32 24.32 4.87
C GLU A 113 -19.27 23.63 4.00
N ALA A 114 -18.90 24.26 2.88
CA ALA A 114 -17.91 23.71 1.95
C ALA A 114 -16.56 23.42 2.61
N LEU A 115 -16.09 24.27 3.54
CA LEU A 115 -14.84 24.00 4.26
C LEU A 115 -14.96 22.89 5.30
N ARG A 116 -16.16 22.67 5.86
CA ARG A 116 -16.41 21.53 6.75
C ARG A 116 -16.35 20.24 5.95
N ASP A 117 -17.02 20.20 4.80
CA ASP A 117 -17.06 19.01 3.95
C ASP A 117 -15.68 18.74 3.34
N TYR A 118 -14.97 19.80 2.92
CA TYR A 118 -13.58 19.71 2.45
C TYR A 118 -12.67 19.11 3.52
N GLN A 119 -12.72 19.62 4.76
CA GLN A 119 -11.92 19.08 5.85
C GLN A 119 -12.24 17.61 6.12
N ALA A 120 -13.53 17.27 6.22
CA ALA A 120 -13.97 15.90 6.48
C ALA A 120 -13.51 14.94 5.37
N ALA A 121 -13.61 15.35 4.11
CA ALA A 121 -13.16 14.57 2.96
C ALA A 121 -11.63 14.42 2.92
N LEU A 122 -10.85 15.43 3.32
CA LEU A 122 -9.38 15.29 3.43
C LEU A 122 -8.98 14.30 4.53
N GLU A 123 -9.56 14.40 5.72
CA GLU A 123 -9.23 13.54 6.86
C GLU A 123 -9.66 12.08 6.58
N GLN A 124 -10.86 11.90 6.04
CA GLN A 124 -11.36 10.57 5.67
C GLN A 124 -10.65 10.01 4.44
N GLY A 125 -10.31 10.84 3.46
CA GLY A 125 -9.56 10.44 2.26
C GLY A 125 -8.18 9.89 2.59
N ASP A 126 -7.44 10.53 3.52
CA ASP A 126 -6.16 9.99 4.02
C ASP A 126 -6.33 8.62 4.67
N THR A 127 -7.38 8.46 5.49
CA THR A 127 -7.70 7.19 6.15
C THR A 127 -8.02 6.09 5.14
N LEU A 128 -8.84 6.40 4.12
CA LEU A 128 -9.18 5.46 3.05
C LEU A 128 -7.96 5.09 2.21
N ARG A 129 -7.08 6.04 1.91
CA ARG A 129 -5.81 5.76 1.23
C ARG A 129 -4.94 4.82 2.05
N GLU A 130 -4.73 5.09 3.33
CA GLU A 130 -3.94 4.21 4.22
C GLU A 130 -4.50 2.78 4.23
N GLN A 131 -5.82 2.64 4.35
CA GLN A 131 -6.50 1.33 4.31
C GLN A 131 -6.35 0.63 2.95
N TYR A 132 -6.47 1.38 1.85
CA TYR A 132 -6.25 0.84 0.52
C TYR A 132 -4.81 0.36 0.32
N GLU A 133 -3.82 1.16 0.70
CA GLU A 133 -2.40 0.79 0.60
C GLU A 133 -2.09 -0.46 1.43
N GLU A 134 -2.68 -0.57 2.63
CA GLU A 134 -2.55 -1.75 3.48
C GLU A 134 -3.18 -3.00 2.83
N ALA A 135 -4.40 -2.89 2.31
CA ALA A 135 -5.07 -3.97 1.60
C ALA A 135 -4.27 -4.40 0.36
N ARG A 136 -3.72 -3.45 -0.41
CA ARG A 136 -2.86 -3.71 -1.57
C ARG A 136 -1.55 -4.39 -1.19
N ARG A 137 -0.96 -4.05 -0.04
CA ARG A 137 0.22 -4.72 0.50
C ARG A 137 -0.10 -6.19 0.82
N HIS A 138 -1.19 -6.46 1.52
CA HIS A 138 -1.62 -7.82 1.84
C HIS A 138 -1.96 -8.63 0.58
N LEU A 139 -2.56 -7.99 -0.43
CA LEU A 139 -2.82 -8.60 -1.73
C LEU A 139 -1.49 -9.02 -2.41
N ALA A 140 -0.51 -8.11 -2.47
CA ALA A 140 0.81 -8.42 -3.04
C ALA A 140 1.55 -9.51 -2.26
N GLN A 141 1.48 -9.49 -0.93
CA GLN A 141 2.07 -10.51 -0.06
C GLN A 141 1.42 -11.88 -0.27
N SER A 142 0.08 -11.93 -0.34
CA SER A 142 -0.69 -13.15 -0.60
C SER A 142 -0.32 -13.75 -1.94
N ARG A 143 -0.19 -12.93 -3.00
CA ARG A 143 0.25 -13.40 -4.32
C ARG A 143 1.64 -14.04 -4.26
N ALA A 144 2.62 -13.35 -3.67
CA ALA A 144 3.97 -13.88 -3.54
C ALA A 144 4.02 -15.14 -2.67
N ALA A 145 3.18 -15.23 -1.63
CA ALA A 145 3.07 -16.42 -0.79
C ALA A 145 2.49 -17.61 -1.57
N ILE A 146 1.43 -17.39 -2.36
CA ILE A 146 0.86 -18.42 -3.23
C ILE A 146 1.88 -18.90 -4.27
N GLU A 147 2.57 -17.99 -4.95
CA GLU A 147 3.60 -18.35 -5.93
C GLU A 147 4.69 -19.25 -5.31
N ARG A 148 5.18 -18.90 -4.11
CA ARG A 148 6.14 -19.73 -3.37
C ARG A 148 5.57 -21.08 -2.99
N LEU A 149 4.34 -21.13 -2.46
CA LEU A 149 3.67 -22.38 -2.11
C LEU A 149 3.53 -23.30 -3.32
N LEU A 150 3.13 -22.77 -4.48
CA LEU A 150 2.99 -23.55 -5.71
C LEU A 150 4.33 -24.12 -6.21
N GLU A 151 5.44 -23.43 -5.94
CA GLU A 151 6.79 -23.86 -6.31
C GLU A 151 7.35 -24.93 -5.36
N CYS A 152 7.32 -24.71 -4.04
CA CYS A 152 8.08 -25.52 -3.09
C CYS A 152 7.25 -26.49 -2.23
N MET A 153 5.91 -26.42 -2.24
CA MET A 153 5.06 -27.21 -1.32
C MET A 153 5.30 -28.72 -1.37
N LYS A 154 5.70 -29.27 -2.51
CA LYS A 154 5.98 -30.72 -2.64
C LYS A 154 7.28 -31.14 -1.96
N GLU A 155 8.23 -30.22 -1.79
CA GLU A 155 9.58 -30.48 -1.31
C GLU A 155 9.78 -30.01 0.13
N SER A 156 8.95 -29.06 0.59
CA SER A 156 8.98 -28.54 1.96
C SER A 156 8.36 -29.50 2.99
N PRO A 157 8.85 -29.50 4.24
CA PRO A 157 8.21 -30.21 5.35
C PRO A 157 6.76 -29.77 5.55
N VAL A 158 5.88 -30.73 5.90
CA VAL A 158 4.44 -30.48 6.12
C VAL A 158 4.19 -29.33 7.10
N SER A 159 4.95 -29.27 8.20
CA SER A 159 4.83 -28.22 9.21
C SER A 159 5.20 -26.83 8.68
N GLU A 160 6.16 -26.73 7.75
CA GLU A 160 6.55 -25.46 7.13
C GLU A 160 5.49 -24.99 6.13
N VAL A 161 4.98 -25.91 5.30
CA VAL A 161 3.88 -25.61 4.38
C VAL A 161 2.64 -25.16 5.16
N LYS A 162 2.27 -25.87 6.22
CA LYS A 162 1.13 -25.51 7.07
C LYS A 162 1.27 -24.08 7.62
N LYS A 163 2.45 -23.75 8.15
CA LYS A 163 2.74 -22.41 8.63
C LYS A 163 2.58 -21.35 7.53
N SER A 164 3.12 -21.60 6.32
CA SER A 164 2.98 -20.68 5.19
C SER A 164 1.53 -20.55 4.72
N LEU A 165 0.72 -21.61 4.79
CA LEU A 165 -0.70 -21.55 4.51
C LEU A 165 -1.46 -20.71 5.55
N ASP A 166 -1.12 -20.85 6.84
CA ASP A 166 -1.74 -20.06 7.91
C ASP A 166 -1.37 -18.57 7.82
N GLU A 167 -0.10 -18.26 7.49
CA GLU A 167 0.33 -16.88 7.21
C GLU A 167 -0.41 -16.31 6.00
N LEU A 168 -0.57 -17.09 4.92
CA LEU A 168 -1.36 -16.71 3.76
C LEU A 168 -2.82 -16.44 4.12
N MET A 169 -3.46 -17.27 4.96
CA MET A 169 -4.85 -17.03 5.38
C MET A 169 -4.98 -15.72 6.15
N GLY A 170 -3.99 -15.39 7.00
CA GLY A 170 -3.94 -14.11 7.71
C GLY A 170 -3.83 -12.91 6.78
N ASP A 171 -3.03 -13.00 5.72
CA ASP A 171 -2.93 -11.93 4.72
C ASP A 171 -4.21 -11.83 3.86
N LEU A 172 -4.80 -12.95 3.46
CA LEU A 172 -6.04 -12.99 2.67
C LEU A 172 -7.25 -12.41 3.40
N ASP A 173 -7.28 -12.47 4.73
CA ASP A 173 -8.32 -11.84 5.54
C ASP A 173 -8.23 -10.30 5.56
N GLN A 174 -7.14 -9.73 5.07
CA GLN A 174 -6.85 -8.30 5.12
C GLN A 174 -6.79 -7.63 3.73
N VAL A 175 -7.14 -8.34 2.64
CA VAL A 175 -7.08 -7.79 1.28
C VAL A 175 -8.26 -6.87 0.92
N TYR A 176 -9.21 -6.69 1.84
CA TYR A 176 -10.48 -6.05 1.57
C TYR A 176 -10.40 -4.51 1.56
N HIS A 177 -11.02 -3.89 0.55
CA HIS A 177 -11.24 -2.44 0.46
C HIS A 177 -12.39 -2.11 -0.50
N ASP A 178 -13.16 -1.04 -0.25
CA ASP A 178 -14.34 -0.62 -1.05
C ASP A 178 -14.04 -0.43 -2.55
N CYS A 179 -12.82 0.00 -2.87
CA CYS A 179 -12.30 0.17 -4.23
C CYS A 179 -11.28 -0.89 -4.66
N SER A 180 -11.19 -1.99 -3.93
CA SER A 180 -10.45 -3.19 -4.36
C SER A 180 -11.36 -4.40 -4.18
N ILE A 181 -10.82 -5.51 -3.64
CA ILE A 181 -11.62 -6.69 -3.31
C ILE A 181 -12.57 -6.29 -2.18
N ARG A 182 -13.87 -6.44 -2.37
CA ARG A 182 -14.85 -5.99 -1.38
C ARG A 182 -15.08 -7.04 -0.30
N ASP A 183 -15.39 -6.57 0.90
CA ASP A 183 -15.70 -7.44 2.03
C ASP A 183 -16.98 -8.26 1.81
N ASP A 184 -17.87 -7.83 0.92
CA ASP A 184 -19.11 -8.49 0.53
C ASP A 184 -19.06 -9.12 -0.88
N ASP A 185 -17.86 -9.29 -1.46
CA ASP A 185 -17.65 -10.06 -2.69
C ASP A 185 -17.87 -11.56 -2.42
N LEU A 186 -19.07 -12.04 -2.77
CA LEU A 186 -19.46 -13.44 -2.52
C LEU A 186 -18.59 -14.45 -3.27
N ASP A 187 -18.11 -14.09 -4.46
CA ASP A 187 -17.29 -14.99 -5.27
C ASP A 187 -15.93 -15.18 -4.59
N PHE A 188 -15.29 -14.08 -4.19
CA PHE A 188 -14.03 -14.15 -3.45
C PHE A 188 -14.21 -14.81 -2.08
N GLN A 189 -15.27 -14.47 -1.32
CA GLN A 189 -15.57 -15.12 -0.05
C GLN A 189 -15.71 -16.63 -0.19
N SER A 190 -16.41 -17.11 -1.23
CA SER A 190 -16.58 -18.53 -1.49
C SER A 190 -15.25 -19.21 -1.83
N THR A 191 -14.40 -18.57 -2.64
CA THR A 191 -13.05 -19.09 -2.94
C THR A 191 -12.19 -19.18 -1.68
N ILE A 192 -12.17 -18.14 -0.85
CA ILE A 192 -11.40 -18.11 0.40
C ILE A 192 -11.92 -19.13 1.41
N GLN A 193 -13.25 -19.28 1.54
CA GLN A 193 -13.82 -20.26 2.46
C GLN A 193 -13.43 -21.70 2.07
N SER A 194 -13.45 -22.01 0.78
CA SER A 194 -13.02 -23.31 0.26
C SER A 194 -11.54 -23.58 0.58
N LEU A 195 -10.67 -22.58 0.36
CA LEU A 195 -9.25 -22.69 0.71
C LEU A 195 -9.02 -22.84 2.22
N LYS A 196 -9.73 -22.07 3.06
CA LYS A 196 -9.64 -22.15 4.52
C LYS A 196 -9.94 -23.56 5.03
N GLN A 197 -10.96 -24.23 4.47
CA GLN A 197 -11.28 -25.60 4.85
C GLN A 197 -10.13 -26.55 4.50
N MET A 198 -9.57 -26.46 3.30
CA MET A 198 -8.44 -27.30 2.89
C MET A 198 -7.18 -27.05 3.73
N VAL A 199 -6.93 -25.79 4.11
CA VAL A 199 -5.80 -25.41 4.98
C VAL A 199 -5.98 -25.96 6.40
N ALA A 200 -7.21 -25.98 6.92
CA ALA A 200 -7.50 -26.54 8.24
C ALA A 200 -7.23 -28.05 8.31
N GLU A 201 -7.54 -28.77 7.22
CA GLU A 201 -7.39 -30.23 7.15
C GLU A 201 -6.02 -30.68 6.58
N TYR A 202 -5.13 -29.73 6.22
CA TYR A 202 -3.90 -30.00 5.47
C TYR A 202 -2.98 -31.04 6.13
N GLU A 203 -2.73 -30.92 7.44
CA GLU A 203 -1.82 -31.84 8.15
C GLU A 203 -2.37 -33.27 8.18
N GLU A 204 -3.69 -33.44 8.35
CA GLU A 204 -4.35 -34.74 8.33
C GLU A 204 -4.26 -35.37 6.93
N HIS A 205 -4.53 -34.58 5.88
CA HIS A 205 -4.40 -35.03 4.50
C HIS A 205 -2.96 -35.39 4.14
N ALA A 206 -1.98 -34.61 4.62
CA ALA A 206 -0.56 -34.86 4.40
C ALA A 206 -0.05 -36.12 5.12
N ALA A 207 -0.55 -36.40 6.33
CA ALA A 207 -0.22 -37.64 7.05
C ALA A 207 -0.75 -38.89 6.31
N LYS A 208 -1.96 -38.81 5.75
CA LYS A 208 -2.57 -39.89 4.95
C LYS A 208 -1.93 -40.06 3.56
N ALA A 209 -1.18 -39.06 3.06
CA ALA A 209 -0.46 -39.08 1.78
C ALA A 209 0.52 -40.23 1.63
N GLN A 210 1.11 -40.65 2.74
CA GLN A 210 2.08 -41.73 2.76
C GLN A 210 1.43 -43.12 2.62
N THR A 211 0.11 -43.23 2.69
CA THR A 211 -0.60 -44.52 2.77
C THR A 211 -1.73 -44.72 1.74
N GLU A 212 -2.34 -43.66 1.19
CA GLU A 212 -3.55 -43.80 0.35
C GLU A 212 -3.61 -42.90 -0.90
N ALA A 213 -4.28 -43.38 -1.95
CA ALA A 213 -4.52 -42.65 -3.20
C ALA A 213 -5.38 -41.38 -3.04
N GLY A 214 -6.22 -41.30 -1.99
CA GLY A 214 -7.11 -40.16 -1.73
C GLY A 214 -6.38 -38.86 -1.36
N SER A 215 -5.18 -38.95 -0.78
CA SER A 215 -4.41 -37.76 -0.39
C SER A 215 -3.66 -37.10 -1.56
N LYS A 216 -3.36 -37.84 -2.64
CA LYS A 216 -2.90 -37.22 -3.90
C LYS A 216 -3.97 -36.30 -4.50
N LEU A 217 -5.25 -36.64 -4.33
CA LEU A 217 -6.36 -35.80 -4.77
C LEU A 217 -6.47 -34.53 -3.92
N ALA A 218 -6.33 -34.64 -2.59
CA ALA A 218 -6.36 -33.47 -1.69
C ALA A 218 -5.24 -32.46 -2.01
N ALA A 219 -4.02 -32.92 -2.30
CA ALA A 219 -2.92 -32.05 -2.71
C ALA A 219 -3.15 -31.37 -4.06
N ILE A 220 -3.79 -32.06 -5.02
CA ILE A 220 -4.19 -31.48 -6.31
C ILE A 220 -5.28 -30.42 -6.10
N MET A 221 -6.27 -30.71 -5.26
CA MET A 221 -7.35 -29.76 -4.94
C MET A 221 -6.81 -28.51 -4.27
N LEU A 222 -5.95 -28.64 -3.25
CA LEU A 222 -5.33 -27.48 -2.59
C LEU A 222 -4.54 -26.63 -3.58
N ARG A 223 -3.77 -27.25 -4.48
CA ARG A 223 -3.06 -26.54 -5.54
C ARG A 223 -4.03 -25.78 -6.45
N SER A 224 -5.13 -26.41 -6.85
CA SER A 224 -6.16 -25.78 -7.68
C SER A 224 -6.80 -24.58 -6.97
N GLU A 225 -7.08 -24.67 -5.67
CA GLU A 225 -7.64 -23.54 -4.91
C GLU A 225 -6.64 -22.39 -4.78
N LEU A 226 -5.35 -22.68 -4.58
CA LEU A 226 -4.30 -21.67 -4.60
C LEU A 226 -4.21 -20.96 -5.97
N GLU A 227 -4.29 -21.72 -7.07
CA GLU A 227 -4.30 -21.17 -8.44
C GLU A 227 -5.55 -20.31 -8.69
N ASN A 228 -6.73 -20.73 -8.19
CA ASN A 228 -7.97 -19.95 -8.26
C ASN A 228 -7.83 -18.61 -7.53
N VAL A 229 -7.35 -18.62 -6.28
CA VAL A 229 -7.12 -17.38 -5.52
C VAL A 229 -6.10 -16.49 -6.23
N ALA A 230 -5.00 -17.06 -6.74
CA ALA A 230 -3.99 -16.30 -7.46
C ALA A 230 -4.56 -15.57 -8.69
N ALA A 231 -5.50 -16.19 -9.41
CA ALA A 231 -6.18 -15.56 -10.53
C ALA A 231 -7.00 -14.34 -10.09
N VAL A 232 -7.82 -14.48 -9.04
CA VAL A 232 -8.62 -13.36 -8.50
C VAL A 232 -7.74 -12.21 -8.02
N LEU A 233 -6.67 -12.53 -7.26
CA LEU A 233 -5.74 -11.49 -6.79
C LEU A 233 -5.02 -10.80 -7.95
N LYS A 234 -4.69 -11.53 -9.03
CA LYS A 234 -4.05 -10.96 -10.21
C LYS A 234 -4.98 -9.98 -10.92
N ASP A 235 -6.25 -10.30 -11.06
CA ASP A 235 -7.23 -9.39 -11.66
C ASP A 235 -7.39 -8.13 -10.80
N ALA A 236 -7.51 -8.32 -9.48
CA ALA A 236 -7.57 -7.21 -8.54
C ALA A 236 -6.31 -6.32 -8.58
N THR A 237 -5.11 -6.85 -8.86
CA THR A 237 -3.92 -6.01 -9.03
C THR A 237 -4.01 -5.02 -10.19
N GLY A 238 -4.79 -5.34 -11.23
CA GLY A 238 -4.96 -4.48 -12.40
C GLY A 238 -5.93 -3.31 -12.20
N TRP A 239 -6.68 -3.29 -11.10
CA TRP A 239 -7.65 -2.23 -10.83
C TRP A 239 -7.00 -0.90 -10.48
N GLU A 240 -7.59 0.18 -10.98
CA GLU A 240 -7.10 1.53 -10.76
C GLU A 240 -7.46 2.04 -9.35
N GLU A 241 -6.54 2.81 -8.78
CA GLU A 241 -6.77 3.49 -7.52
C GLU A 241 -7.90 4.53 -7.65
N PRO A 242 -8.82 4.62 -6.67
CA PRO A 242 -9.87 5.64 -6.70
C PRO A 242 -9.32 7.03 -6.38
N ASP A 243 -10.07 8.07 -6.76
CA ASP A 243 -9.89 9.38 -6.14
C ASP A 243 -10.41 9.31 -4.70
N PHE A 244 -9.50 9.31 -3.72
CA PHE A 244 -9.85 9.18 -2.30
C PHE A 244 -10.60 10.38 -1.75
N PHE A 245 -10.43 11.57 -2.33
CA PHE A 245 -11.24 12.72 -1.94
C PHE A 245 -12.69 12.50 -2.39
N ALA A 246 -12.90 12.09 -3.64
CA ALA A 246 -14.22 11.83 -4.19
C ALA A 246 -14.93 10.70 -3.45
N LEU A 247 -14.21 9.61 -3.15
CA LEU A 247 -14.73 8.51 -2.33
C LEU A 247 -15.11 8.97 -0.93
N ALA A 248 -14.23 9.71 -0.24
CA ALA A 248 -14.51 10.24 1.09
C ALA A 248 -15.71 11.18 1.11
N TYR A 249 -15.78 12.08 0.13
CA TYR A 249 -16.90 13.01 -0.01
C TYR A 249 -18.22 12.24 -0.24
N TYR A 250 -18.22 11.26 -1.13
CA TYR A 250 -19.40 10.42 -1.39
C TYR A 250 -19.87 9.70 -0.11
N LEU A 251 -18.96 9.03 0.59
CA LEU A 251 -19.28 8.28 1.82
C LEU A 251 -19.77 9.18 2.96
N GLY A 252 -19.42 10.47 2.95
CA GLY A 252 -19.94 11.46 3.91
C GLY A 252 -21.37 11.94 3.62
N HIS A 253 -21.89 11.71 2.41
CA HIS A 253 -23.16 12.29 1.94
C HIS A 253 -24.18 11.25 1.46
N GLU A 254 -23.72 10.09 1.01
CA GLU A 254 -24.53 9.05 0.36
C GLU A 254 -24.32 7.68 1.00
N ASN A 255 -25.17 6.72 0.63
CA ASN A 255 -25.06 5.35 1.12
C ASN A 255 -24.04 4.53 0.28
N ARG A 256 -23.23 3.72 0.97
CA ARG A 256 -22.32 2.71 0.38
C ARG A 256 -23.01 1.75 -0.59
N GLY A 257 -24.29 1.44 -0.37
CA GLY A 257 -25.03 0.43 -1.13
C GLY A 257 -25.01 0.62 -2.65
N SER A 258 -25.09 1.86 -3.13
CA SER A 258 -25.10 2.18 -4.57
C SER A 258 -23.78 1.87 -5.28
N LEU A 259 -22.66 1.82 -4.56
CA LEU A 259 -21.36 1.49 -5.14
C LEU A 259 -21.15 -0.01 -5.33
N ARG A 260 -21.98 -0.86 -4.70
CA ARG A 260 -21.83 -2.32 -4.69
C ARG A 260 -22.11 -2.96 -6.04
N GLU A 261 -23.04 -2.38 -6.78
CA GLU A 261 -23.48 -2.90 -8.09
C GLU A 261 -22.60 -2.41 -9.26
N MET A 262 -21.60 -1.57 -8.98
CA MET A 262 -20.74 -0.97 -10.00
C MET A 262 -19.42 -1.73 -10.14
N GLU A 263 -18.94 -1.89 -11.36
CA GLU A 263 -17.57 -2.34 -11.62
C GLU A 263 -16.55 -1.30 -11.15
N ASN A 264 -15.31 -1.71 -10.88
CA ASN A 264 -14.28 -0.82 -10.30
C ASN A 264 -14.06 0.47 -11.13
N ALA A 265 -13.83 0.35 -12.43
CA ALA A 265 -13.60 1.51 -13.31
C ALA A 265 -14.83 2.43 -13.41
N GLN A 266 -16.03 1.84 -13.49
CA GLN A 266 -17.28 2.59 -13.54
C GLN A 266 -17.51 3.35 -12.22
N ARG A 267 -17.25 2.71 -11.08
CA ARG A 267 -17.35 3.31 -9.76
C ARG A 267 -16.41 4.49 -9.62
N ASN A 268 -15.15 4.35 -10.04
CA ASN A 268 -14.16 5.44 -9.97
C ASN A 268 -14.62 6.65 -10.79
N SER A 269 -15.10 6.44 -12.02
CA SER A 269 -15.65 7.52 -12.85
C SER A 269 -16.86 8.17 -12.18
N TYR A 270 -17.81 7.37 -11.70
CA TYR A 270 -19.02 7.87 -11.03
C TYR A 270 -18.71 8.73 -9.81
N LEU A 271 -17.75 8.32 -8.97
CA LEU A 271 -17.36 9.07 -7.78
C LEU A 271 -16.77 10.44 -8.15
N VAL A 272 -15.89 10.48 -9.16
CA VAL A 272 -15.28 11.72 -9.65
C VAL A 272 -16.34 12.66 -10.21
N ASP A 273 -17.25 12.15 -11.04
CA ASP A 273 -18.34 12.95 -11.62
C ASP A 273 -19.28 13.49 -10.54
N TYR A 274 -19.70 12.63 -9.61
CA TYR A 274 -20.54 13.01 -8.48
C TYR A 274 -19.89 14.11 -7.62
N CYS A 275 -18.62 13.92 -7.24
CA CYS A 275 -17.89 14.90 -6.45
C CYS A 275 -17.65 16.20 -7.25
N GLY A 276 -17.42 16.09 -8.54
CA GLY A 276 -17.34 17.19 -9.51
C GLY A 276 -18.57 18.08 -9.43
N GLU A 277 -19.73 17.50 -9.67
CA GLU A 277 -21.01 18.20 -9.74
C GLU A 277 -21.46 18.74 -8.39
N ARG A 278 -21.32 17.96 -7.32
CA ARG A 278 -21.89 18.27 -6.00
C ARG A 278 -21.00 19.17 -5.15
N PHE A 279 -19.69 19.15 -5.37
CA PHE A 279 -18.74 19.89 -4.55
C PHE A 279 -17.77 20.74 -5.37
N TRP A 280 -16.95 20.09 -6.21
CA TRP A 280 -15.76 20.72 -6.79
C TRP A 280 -16.10 21.88 -7.73
N ASN A 281 -17.12 21.77 -8.57
CA ASN A 281 -17.43 22.80 -9.56
C ASN A 281 -17.65 24.18 -8.93
N ARG A 282 -18.54 24.26 -7.93
CA ARG A 282 -18.84 25.51 -7.22
C ARG A 282 -17.70 25.92 -6.29
N PHE A 283 -17.06 24.96 -5.62
CA PHE A 283 -15.98 25.25 -4.68
C PHE A 283 -14.75 25.82 -5.40
N LEU A 284 -14.31 25.19 -6.50
CA LEU A 284 -13.18 25.65 -7.30
C LEU A 284 -13.46 26.98 -8.01
N GLU A 285 -14.69 27.25 -8.43
CA GLU A 285 -15.05 28.56 -8.96
C GLU A 285 -14.81 29.66 -7.92
N LEU A 286 -15.23 29.44 -6.66
CA LEU A 286 -14.97 30.37 -5.58
C LEU A 286 -13.48 30.47 -5.25
N CYS A 287 -12.75 29.35 -5.25
CA CYS A 287 -11.30 29.34 -5.05
C CYS A 287 -10.56 30.11 -6.15
N ARG A 288 -11.00 30.03 -7.41
CA ARG A 288 -10.44 30.83 -8.51
C ARG A 288 -10.61 32.32 -8.29
N ARG A 289 -11.81 32.75 -7.89
CA ARG A 289 -12.08 34.15 -7.52
C ARG A 289 -11.24 34.63 -6.35
N ALA A 290 -10.87 33.72 -5.45
CA ALA A 290 -10.02 33.98 -4.29
C ALA A 290 -8.52 33.76 -4.55
N GLU A 291 -8.12 33.45 -5.78
CA GLU A 291 -6.74 33.09 -6.16
C GLU A 291 -6.15 31.93 -5.31
N ALA A 292 -7.02 31.06 -4.80
CA ALA A 292 -6.70 29.99 -3.85
C ALA A 292 -6.77 28.59 -4.47
N GLU A 293 -6.99 28.45 -5.79
CA GLU A 293 -7.12 27.14 -6.45
C GLU A 293 -5.86 26.29 -6.26
N GLN A 294 -4.67 26.87 -6.45
CA GLN A 294 -3.41 26.15 -6.26
C GLN A 294 -3.24 25.67 -4.82
N MET A 295 -3.64 26.48 -3.84
CA MET A 295 -3.60 26.12 -2.43
C MET A 295 -4.49 24.92 -2.13
N VAL A 296 -5.71 24.89 -2.68
CA VAL A 296 -6.62 23.76 -2.52
C VAL A 296 -6.07 22.47 -3.16
N ARG A 297 -5.51 22.56 -4.37
CA ARG A 297 -4.85 21.41 -5.02
C ARG A 297 -3.67 20.90 -4.19
N PHE A 298 -2.85 21.80 -3.67
CA PHE A 298 -1.74 21.47 -2.79
C PHE A 298 -2.23 20.80 -1.50
N MET A 299 -3.22 21.37 -0.81
CA MET A 299 -3.80 20.78 0.39
C MET A 299 -4.36 19.38 0.14
N THR A 300 -5.07 19.17 -0.98
CA THR A 300 -5.61 17.84 -1.33
C THR A 300 -4.48 16.81 -1.47
N ARG A 301 -3.39 17.16 -2.17
CA ARG A 301 -2.21 16.31 -2.32
C ARG A 301 -1.47 16.08 -0.99
N LYS A 302 -1.23 17.14 -0.22
CA LYS A 302 -0.54 17.10 1.06
C LYS A 302 -1.27 16.22 2.08
N TYR A 303 -2.58 16.41 2.22
CA TYR A 303 -3.32 15.74 3.30
C TYR A 303 -3.79 14.34 2.94
N ILE A 304 -4.08 14.05 1.68
CA ILE A 304 -4.46 12.70 1.27
C ILE A 304 -3.21 11.92 0.87
N TYR A 305 -2.41 12.41 -0.06
CA TYR A 305 -1.35 11.64 -0.72
C TYR A 305 0.05 11.88 -0.14
N ASN A 306 0.17 12.59 0.99
CA ASN A 306 1.44 12.95 1.64
C ASN A 306 2.51 13.53 0.69
N THR A 307 2.08 14.21 -0.36
CA THR A 307 2.96 14.83 -1.35
C THR A 307 3.20 16.29 -0.97
N GLU A 308 4.44 16.60 -0.56
CA GLU A 308 4.85 17.95 -0.12
C GLU A 308 5.33 18.86 -1.26
N GLU A 309 5.24 18.43 -2.53
CA GLU A 309 5.64 19.28 -3.65
C GLU A 309 4.73 20.51 -3.73
N SER A 310 5.31 21.66 -3.37
CA SER A 310 4.70 22.96 -3.56
C SER A 310 4.43 23.18 -5.04
N PRO A 311 3.33 23.84 -5.44
CA PRO A 311 3.13 24.23 -6.83
C PRO A 311 4.32 25.11 -7.23
N SER A 312 5.13 24.63 -8.16
CA SER A 312 6.10 25.47 -8.84
C SER A 312 5.30 26.56 -9.56
N ASN A 313 5.41 27.81 -9.11
CA ASN A 313 4.92 28.96 -9.86
C ASN A 313 5.65 28.98 -11.21
N SER A 314 4.97 28.53 -12.26
CA SER A 314 5.35 28.76 -13.67
C SER A 314 4.37 29.74 -14.27
#